data_AF-A0A392SA30-F1
#
_entry.id   AF-A0A392SA30-F1
#
_cell.length_a   1.000
_cell.length_b   1.000
_cell.length_c   1.000
_cell.angle_alpha   90.00
_cell.angle_beta   90.00
_cell.angle_gamma   90.00
#
_symmetry.space_group_name_H-M   'P 1'
#
loop_
_entity.id
_entity.type
_entity.pdbx_description
1 polymer ?
#
loop_
_entity_poly.entity_id
_entity_poly.type
_entity_poly.pdbx_seq_one_letter_code
_entity_poly.pdbx_strand_id
1 'polypeptide(L)' 'EMAAIADCRADLKQTVFPIFYNVDPSHVRQQNGVYESAFVLHTNKFKDDPHKVNGWKRAMTCFAGSAGWDIRNT' A
#
# COMPACT_ATOMS: atom_id res chain seq x y z
N GLU A 1 -2.18 -10.40 1.72
CA GLU A 1 -2.94 -9.96 0.53
C GLU A 1 -2.18 -8.94 -0.32
N MET A 2 -2.19 -7.64 -0.02
CA MET A 2 -1.68 -6.61 -0.95
C MET A 2 -0.18 -6.74 -1.32
N ALA A 3 0.69 -7.18 -0.40
CA ALA A 3 2.09 -7.50 -0.74
C ALA A 3 2.19 -8.64 -1.77
N ALA A 4 1.43 -9.73 -1.57
CA ALA A 4 1.39 -10.84 -2.51
C ALA A 4 0.85 -10.42 -3.89
N ILE A 5 -0.16 -9.53 -3.94
CA ILE A 5 -0.66 -8.98 -5.21
C ILE A 5 0.43 -8.15 -5.91
N ALA A 6 1.23 -7.38 -5.17
CA ALA A 6 2.34 -6.62 -5.73
C ALA A 6 3.43 -7.54 -6.30
N ASP A 7 3.71 -8.65 -5.63
CA ASP A 7 4.64 -9.68 -6.10
C ASP A 7 4.09 -10.35 -7.38
N CYS A 8 2.81 -10.78 -7.39
CA CYS A 8 2.17 -11.33 -8.60
C CYS A 8 2.13 -10.33 -9.76
N ARG A 9 1.90 -9.04 -9.49
CA ARG A 9 1.97 -7.98 -10.51
C ARG A 9 3.37 -7.90 -11.13
N ALA A 10 4.41 -8.01 -10.32
CA ALA A 10 5.80 -7.95 -10.80
C ALA A 10 6.19 -9.22 -11.57
N ASP A 11 5.89 -10.40 -11.00
CA ASP A 11 6.34 -11.69 -11.52
C ASP A 11 5.52 -12.15 -12.74
N LEU A 12 4.20 -11.95 -12.69
CA LEU A 12 3.25 -12.43 -13.69
C LEU A 12 2.80 -11.34 -14.67
N LYS A 13 3.31 -10.11 -14.52
CA LYS A 13 2.91 -8.93 -15.32
C LYS A 13 1.39 -8.67 -15.29
N GLN A 14 0.73 -9.02 -14.19
CA GLN A 14 -0.70 -8.80 -14.02
C GLN A 14 -1.02 -7.31 -13.99
N THR A 15 -2.09 -6.92 -14.68
CA THR A 15 -2.60 -5.55 -14.59
C THR A 15 -3.50 -5.43 -13.38
N VAL A 16 -3.18 -4.49 -12.49
CA VAL A 16 -3.91 -4.24 -11.24
C VAL A 16 -4.26 -2.76 -11.19
N PHE A 17 -5.52 -2.46 -10.90
CA PHE A 17 -6.00 -1.10 -10.75
C PHE A 17 -6.47 -0.86 -9.31
N PRO A 18 -5.83 0.05 -8.56
CA PRO A 18 -6.28 0.40 -7.23
C PRO A 18 -7.53 1.27 -7.26
N ILE A 19 -8.40 1.07 -6.27
CA ILE A 19 -9.55 1.93 -5.98
C ILE A 19 -9.28 2.61 -4.63
N PHE A 20 -9.24 3.94 -4.63
CA PHE A 20 -9.08 4.76 -3.43
C PHE A 20 -10.46 5.20 -2.95
N TYR A 21 -10.95 4.53 -1.91
CA TYR A 21 -12.25 4.81 -1.31
C TYR A 21 -12.09 5.75 -0.10
N ASN A 22 -12.54 6.99 -0.25
CA ASN A 22 -12.49 8.02 0.80
C ASN A 22 -11.10 8.18 1.45
N VAL A 23 -10.05 8.05 0.64
CA VAL A 23 -8.67 8.20 1.09
C VAL A 23 -7.88 8.96 0.05
N ASP A 24 -6.93 9.78 0.51
CA ASP A 24 -5.99 10.40 -0.39
C ASP A 24 -4.95 9.40 -0.93
N PRO A 25 -4.81 9.22 -2.26
CA PRO A 25 -3.77 8.37 -2.82
C PRO A 25 -2.37 8.78 -2.34
N SER A 26 -2.12 10.07 -2.06
CA SER A 26 -0.84 10.52 -1.50
C SER A 26 -0.60 9.97 -0.09
N HIS A 27 -1.64 9.88 0.74
CA HIS A 27 -1.56 9.28 2.07
C HIS A 27 -1.28 7.79 1.98
N VAL A 28 -1.88 7.09 1.02
CA VAL A 28 -1.56 5.68 0.75
C VAL A 28 -0.12 5.52 0.26
N ARG A 29 0.33 6.39 -0.66
CA ARG A 29 1.67 6.31 -1.28
C ARG A 29 2.82 6.55 -0.32
N GLN A 30 2.63 7.49 0.61
CA GLN A 30 3.65 7.88 1.58
C GLN A 30 3.42 7.25 2.96
N GLN A 31 2.32 6.51 3.12
CA GLN A 31 1.87 5.96 4.39
C GLN A 31 1.84 7.02 5.51
N ASN A 32 1.35 8.22 5.16
CA ASN A 32 1.22 9.35 6.09
C ASN A 32 -0.25 9.52 6.56
N GLY A 33 -0.52 10.52 7.41
CA GLY A 33 -1.85 10.76 7.95
C GLY A 33 -2.36 9.59 8.79
N VAL A 34 -3.53 9.03 8.43
CA VAL A 34 -4.15 7.89 9.16
C VAL A 34 -3.28 6.63 9.19
N TYR A 35 -2.30 6.51 8.29
CA TYR A 35 -1.43 5.35 8.20
C TYR A 35 -0.21 5.42 9.13
N GLU A 36 0.19 6.59 9.61
CA GLU A 36 1.42 6.75 10.40
C GLU A 36 1.36 5.98 11.71
N SER A 37 0.31 6.23 12.50
CA SER A 37 0.09 5.57 13.79
C SER A 37 -0.07 4.06 13.62
N ALA A 38 -0.76 3.63 12.56
CA ALA A 38 -0.89 2.22 12.22
C ALA A 38 0.47 1.61 11.92
N PHE A 39 1.32 2.22 11.08
CA PHE A 39 2.63 1.66 10.76
C PHE A 39 3.59 1.65 11.96
N VAL A 40 3.49 2.61 12.89
CA VAL A 40 4.23 2.55 14.17
C VAL A 40 3.80 1.33 14.99
N LEU A 41 2.50 1.11 15.14
CA LEU A 41 1.96 -0.06 15.85
C LEU A 41 2.42 -1.36 15.19
N HIS A 42 2.31 -1.47 13.87
CA HIS A 42 2.69 -2.67 13.14
C HIS A 42 4.19 -2.92 13.19
N THR A 43 5.03 -1.88 13.10
CA THR A 43 6.49 -2.01 13.26
C THR A 43 6.83 -2.55 14.65
N ASN A 44 6.12 -2.09 15.68
CA ASN A 44 6.28 -2.62 17.04
C ASN A 44 5.69 -4.03 17.23
N LYS A 45 4.68 -4.41 16.46
CA LYS A 45 4.10 -5.76 16.55
C LYS A 45 4.95 -6.80 15.81
N PHE A 46 5.59 -6.40 14.72
CA PHE A 46 6.38 -7.27 13.83
C PHE A 46 7.87 -6.92 13.89
N LYS A 47 8.41 -6.63 15.10
CA LYS A 47 9.82 -6.26 15.30
C LYS A 47 10.77 -7.35 14.80
N ASP A 48 10.39 -8.60 14.97
CA ASP A 48 11.16 -9.78 14.56
C ASP A 48 10.96 -10.13 13.07
N ASP A 49 10.02 -9.47 12.38
CA ASP A 49 9.75 -9.63 10.94
C ASP A 49 9.54 -8.25 10.27
N PRO A 50 10.62 -7.44 10.16
CA PRO A 50 10.53 -6.13 9.53
C PRO A 50 10.26 -6.23 8.03
N HIS A 51 10.58 -7.37 7.40
CA HIS A 51 10.34 -7.61 5.98
C HIS A 51 8.86 -7.56 5.64
N LYS A 52 7.99 -8.06 6.53
CA LYS A 52 6.54 -7.99 6.36
C LYS A 52 6.02 -6.56 6.30
N VAL A 53 6.43 -5.71 7.24
CA VAL A 53 6.01 -4.30 7.28
C VAL A 53 6.56 -3.55 6.07
N ASN A 54 7.81 -3.81 5.68
CA ASN A 54 8.42 -3.22 4.49
C ASN A 54 7.74 -3.68 3.19
N GLY A 55 7.31 -4.94 3.12
CA GLY A 55 6.53 -5.47 2.00
C GLY A 55 5.21 -4.73 1.83
N TRP A 56 4.50 -4.45 2.91
CA TRP A 56 3.28 -3.64 2.87
C TRP A 56 3.55 -2.20 2.39
N LYS A 57 4.57 -1.53 2.94
CA LYS A 57 4.95 -0.18 2.49
C LYS A 57 5.23 -0.13 0.99
N ARG A 58 6.06 -1.05 0.49
CA ARG A 58 6.39 -1.16 -0.93
C ARG A 58 5.16 -1.37 -1.79
N ALA A 59 4.26 -2.27 -1.38
CA ALA A 59 3.03 -2.53 -2.11
C ALA A 59 2.09 -1.32 -2.14
N MET A 60 1.92 -0.60 -1.02
CA MET A 60 1.09 0.61 -0.97
C MET A 60 1.66 1.70 -1.87
N THR A 61 2.98 1.94 -1.81
CA THR A 61 3.65 2.92 -2.68
C THR A 61 3.54 2.54 -4.16
N CYS A 62 3.70 1.26 -4.51
CA CYS A 62 3.57 0.78 -5.88
C CYS A 62 2.16 1.01 -6.44
N PHE A 63 1.13 0.61 -5.70
CA PHE A 63 -0.25 0.78 -6.16
C PHE A 63 -0.67 2.25 -6.20
N ALA A 64 -0.37 3.02 -5.17
CA ALA A 64 -0.68 4.46 -5.15
C ALA A 64 0.15 5.31 -6.11
N GLY A 65 1.23 4.75 -6.68
CA GLY A 65 1.99 5.34 -7.78
C GLY A 65 1.46 4.96 -9.17
N SER A 66 0.49 4.05 -9.27
CA SER A 66 -0.08 3.60 -10.54
C SER A 66 -1.47 4.19 -10.83
N ALA A 67 -1.87 4.16 -12.10
CA ALA A 67 -3.20 4.60 -12.50
C ALA A 67 -4.30 3.80 -11.79
N GLY A 68 -5.31 4.49 -11.26
CA GLY A 68 -6.42 3.91 -10.52
C GLY A 68 -7.57 4.91 -10.36
N TRP A 69 -8.58 4.54 -9.58
CA TRP A 69 -9.78 5.35 -9.38
C TRP A 69 -9.80 5.98 -7.99
N ASP A 70 -9.86 7.31 -7.95
CA ASP A 70 -10.14 8.06 -6.72
C ASP A 70 -11.61 8.48 -6.72
N ILE A 71 -12.39 7.90 -5.80
CA ILE A 71 -13.84 8.15 -5.71
C ILE A 71 -14.16 9.60 -5.34
N ARG A 72 -13.19 10.34 -4.75
CA ARG A 72 -13.34 11.77 -4.46
C ARG A 72 -13.25 12.64 -5.72
N ASN A 73 -12.68 12.10 -6.79
CA ASN A 73 -12.54 12.75 -8.10
C ASN A 73 -13.48 12.15 -9.16
N THR A 74 -14.47 11.34 -8.73
CA THR A 74 -15.49 10.75 -9.60
C THR A 74 -16.79 11.53 -9.46
#